data_AF-A0A7X3VTI8-F1
#
_entry.id   AF-A0A7X3VTI8-F1
#
_cell.length_a   1.000
_cell.length_b   1.000
_cell.length_c   1.000
_cell.angle_alpha   90.00
_cell.angle_beta   90.00
_cell.angle_gamma   90.00
#
_symmetry.space_group_name_H-M   'P 1'
#
loop_
_entity.id
_entity.type
_entity.pdbx_description
1 polymer ?
#
loop_
_entity_poly.entity_id
_entity_poly.type
_entity_poly.pdbx_seq_one_letter_code
_entity_poly.pdbx_strand_id
1 'polypeptide(L)'
;MWFDAFFIPVISPVFYVETLADLAKSETDPTADLAVRIIAEKTPELSGSPCIFHQELAASGLLGQDVPMDGRIPRPGGRYVKGGGQFGNVYDESPEMKVYGR
;
A
#
# COMPACT_ATOMS: atom_id res chain seq x y z
N MET A 1 4.64 -7.08 16.79
CA MET A 1 5.85 -6.22 16.74
C MET A 1 7.03 -6.76 15.93
N TRP A 2 7.11 -8.04 15.53
CA TRP A 2 8.24 -8.53 14.72
C TRP A 2 8.13 -8.18 13.23
N PHE A 3 6.92 -8.19 12.66
CA PHE A 3 6.72 -7.89 11.23
C PHE A 3 7.09 -6.44 10.85
N ASP A 4 6.88 -5.50 11.77
CA ASP A 4 7.11 -4.07 11.53
C ASP A 4 8.58 -3.68 11.33
N ALA A 5 9.49 -4.44 11.92
CA ALA A 5 10.93 -4.15 11.88
C ALA A 5 11.62 -4.73 10.64
N PHE A 6 11.01 -5.72 9.98
CA PHE A 6 11.67 -6.51 8.93
C PHE A 6 10.91 -6.56 7.61
N PHE A 7 9.65 -6.12 7.58
CA PHE A 7 8.81 -6.22 6.38
C PHE A 7 8.07 -4.92 6.11
N ILE A 8 8.20 -4.44 4.88
CA ILE A 8 7.37 -3.36 4.34
C ILE A 8 6.23 -4.05 3.55
N PRO A 9 5.00 -4.08 4.07
CA PRO A 9 3.89 -4.77 3.42
C PRO A 9 3.42 -3.97 2.21
N VAL A 10 3.23 -4.66 1.10
CA VAL A 10 2.53 -4.12 -0.07
C VAL A 10 1.04 -4.32 0.16
N ILE A 11 0.34 -3.28 0.61
CA ILE A 11 -1.10 -3.37 0.84
C ILE A 11 -1.83 -3.00 -0.45
N SER A 12 -2.46 -4.00 -1.08
CA SER A 12 -3.27 -3.80 -2.27
C SER A 12 -4.65 -3.26 -1.88
N PRO A 13 -5.19 -2.23 -2.58
CA PRO A 13 -6.56 -1.77 -2.36
C PRO A 13 -7.62 -2.88 -2.46
N VAL A 14 -7.37 -3.94 -3.26
CA VAL A 14 -8.28 -5.09 -3.40
C VAL A 14 -8.45 -5.84 -2.08
N PHE A 15 -7.36 -5.96 -1.30
CA PHE A 15 -7.40 -6.63 0.00
C PHE A 15 -8.39 -5.94 0.96
N TYR A 16 -8.45 -4.61 0.97
CA TYR A 16 -9.39 -3.87 1.81
C TYR A 16 -10.84 -4.04 1.34
N VAL A 17 -11.09 -3.94 0.04
CA VAL A 17 -12.45 -4.08 -0.49
C VAL A 17 -13.00 -5.49 -0.23
N GLU A 18 -12.17 -6.49 -0.44
CA GLU A 18 -12.54 -7.90 -0.23
C GLU A 18 -12.73 -8.22 1.25
N THR A 19 -11.83 -7.77 2.13
CA THR A 19 -11.98 -7.97 3.58
C THR A 19 -13.21 -7.27 4.13
N LEU A 20 -13.48 -6.03 3.74
CA LEU A 20 -14.70 -5.33 4.17
C LEU A 20 -15.98 -6.00 3.65
N ALA A 21 -15.96 -6.49 2.40
CA ALA A 21 -17.10 -7.21 1.83
C ALA A 21 -17.33 -8.56 2.52
N ASP A 22 -16.27 -9.23 2.97
CA ASP A 22 -16.36 -10.51 3.69
C ASP A 22 -16.81 -10.32 5.14
N LEU A 23 -16.34 -9.26 5.81
CA LEU A 23 -16.77 -8.87 7.15
C LEU A 23 -18.25 -8.43 7.20
N ALA A 24 -18.81 -7.97 6.09
CA ALA A 24 -20.22 -7.57 6.00
C ALA A 24 -21.20 -8.76 5.92
N LYS A 25 -20.70 -10.00 5.78
CA LYS A 25 -21.53 -11.21 5.74
C LYS A 25 -21.93 -11.62 7.17
N SER A 26 -23.12 -12.22 7.31
CA SER A 26 -23.71 -12.54 8.62
C SER A 26 -23.17 -13.81 9.27
N GLU A 27 -22.55 -14.70 8.50
CA GLU A 27 -21.92 -15.94 8.98
C GLU A 27 -20.48 -15.98 8.49
N THR A 28 -19.56 -15.54 9.34
CA THR A 28 -18.12 -15.54 9.06
C THR A 28 -17.43 -16.26 10.21
N ASP A 29 -16.70 -17.34 9.88
CA ASP A 29 -15.80 -18.04 10.80
C ASP A 29 -14.36 -17.84 10.31
N PRO A 30 -13.49 -17.12 11.06
CA PRO A 30 -13.71 -16.55 12.39
C PRO A 30 -14.66 -15.34 12.38
N THR A 31 -15.25 -15.04 13.55
CA THR A 31 -16.08 -13.84 13.76
C THR A 31 -15.36 -12.58 13.26
N ALA A 32 -16.10 -11.64 12.67
CA ALA A 32 -15.56 -10.42 12.08
C ALA A 32 -14.50 -9.71 12.95
N ASP A 33 -14.75 -9.57 14.25
CA ASP A 33 -13.81 -8.95 15.20
C ASP A 33 -12.49 -9.73 15.33
N LEU A 34 -12.57 -11.06 15.33
CA LEU A 34 -11.38 -11.93 15.41
C LEU A 34 -10.59 -11.88 14.09
N ALA A 35 -11.28 -11.86 12.95
CA ALA A 35 -10.64 -11.69 11.64
C ALA A 35 -9.89 -10.35 11.54
N VAL A 36 -10.54 -9.24 11.93
CA VAL A 36 -9.92 -7.90 11.97
C VAL A 36 -8.71 -7.89 12.91
N ARG A 37 -8.81 -8.50 14.09
CA ARG A 37 -7.69 -8.57 15.04
C ARG A 37 -6.50 -9.34 14.47
N ILE A 38 -6.73 -10.46 13.80
CA ILE A 38 -5.67 -11.25 13.17
C ILE A 38 -5.03 -10.48 12.02
N ILE A 39 -5.82 -9.76 11.21
CA ILE A 39 -5.31 -8.93 10.13
C ILE A 39 -4.46 -7.79 10.70
N ALA A 40 -4.94 -7.09 11.73
CA ALA A 40 -4.18 -6.03 12.40
C ALA A 40 -2.86 -6.55 12.99
N GLU A 41 -2.86 -7.71 13.64
CA GLU A 41 -1.65 -8.32 14.21
C GLU A 41 -0.61 -8.70 13.15
N LYS A 42 -1.06 -9.02 11.94
CA LYS A 42 -0.22 -9.38 10.79
C LYS A 42 0.11 -8.20 9.88
N THR A 43 -0.47 -7.04 10.12
CA THR A 43 -0.25 -5.83 9.32
C THR A 43 0.70 -4.89 10.07
N PRO A 44 1.93 -4.68 9.57
CA PRO A 44 2.87 -3.69 10.08
C PRO A 44 2.22 -2.32 10.32
N GLU A 45 2.34 -1.76 11.53
CA GLU A 45 1.78 -0.45 11.91
C GLU A 45 2.72 0.72 11.56
N LEU A 46 4.04 0.47 11.45
CA LEU A 46 5.08 1.49 11.32
C LEU A 46 5.58 1.71 9.88
N SER A 47 5.32 0.81 8.93
CA SER A 47 5.98 0.90 7.61
C SER A 47 5.21 0.33 6.41
N GLY A 48 3.93 0.67 6.23
CA GLY A 48 3.18 0.36 5.01
C GLY A 48 3.13 1.53 4.02
N SER A 49 3.14 1.26 2.72
CA SER A 49 2.74 2.25 1.72
C SER A 49 1.83 1.60 0.68
N PRO A 50 0.73 2.24 0.27
CA PRO A 50 -0.11 1.70 -0.78
C PRO A 50 0.68 1.62 -2.09
N CYS A 51 0.51 0.51 -2.78
CA CYS A 51 1.01 0.37 -4.14
C CYS A 51 0.05 1.07 -5.11
N ILE A 52 0.60 1.64 -6.17
CA ILE A 52 -0.19 2.17 -7.28
C ILE A 52 -1.09 1.08 -7.89
N PHE A 53 -2.25 1.49 -8.40
CA PHE A 53 -3.25 0.56 -8.91
C PHE A 53 -2.71 -0.23 -10.12
N HIS A 54 -2.95 -1.54 -10.14
CA HIS A 54 -2.35 -2.45 -11.14
C HIS A 54 -2.65 -2.06 -12.60
N GLN A 55 -3.82 -1.48 -12.89
CA GLN A 55 -4.13 -1.00 -14.24
C GLN A 55 -3.24 0.18 -14.67
N GLU A 56 -2.86 1.05 -13.73
CA GLU A 56 -1.94 2.15 -14.00
C GLU A 56 -0.52 1.63 -14.25
N LEU A 57 -0.06 0.61 -13.51
CA LEU A 57 1.22 -0.07 -13.80
C LEU A 57 1.22 -0.68 -15.21
N ALA A 58 0.16 -1.38 -15.57
CA ALA A 58 0.03 -2.00 -16.88
C ALA A 58 0.00 -0.93 -18.00
N ALA A 59 -0.77 0.14 -17.82
CA ALA A 59 -0.81 1.26 -18.76
C ALA A 59 0.56 1.93 -18.89
N SER A 60 1.26 2.15 -17.79
CA SER A 60 2.61 2.71 -17.76
C SER A 60 3.61 1.85 -18.56
N GLY A 61 3.56 0.53 -18.37
CA GLY A 61 4.36 -0.43 -19.15
C GLY A 61 4.06 -0.38 -20.65
N LEU A 62 2.78 -0.26 -21.03
CA LEU A 62 2.37 -0.09 -22.44
C LEU A 62 2.83 1.24 -23.04
N LEU A 63 2.95 2.29 -22.21
CA LEU A 63 3.48 3.61 -22.59
C LEU A 63 5.02 3.65 -22.59
N GLY A 64 5.69 2.51 -22.40
CA GLY A 64 7.15 2.40 -22.47
C GLY A 64 7.88 2.84 -21.21
N GLN A 65 7.18 3.01 -20.09
CA GLN A 65 7.81 3.23 -18.78
C GLN A 65 8.17 1.88 -18.17
N ASP A 66 9.42 1.74 -17.72
CA ASP A 66 9.86 0.54 -17.03
C ASP A 66 9.46 0.59 -15.55
N VAL A 67 8.94 -0.52 -15.02
CA VAL A 67 8.59 -0.65 -13.60
C VAL A 67 9.70 -1.48 -12.95
N PRO A 68 10.64 -0.85 -12.22
CA PRO A 68 11.80 -1.55 -11.68
C PRO A 68 11.38 -2.61 -10.67
N MET A 69 11.86 -3.83 -10.86
CA MET A 69 11.65 -4.97 -9.95
C MET A 69 12.76 -5.02 -8.88
N ASP A 70 13.04 -3.88 -8.23
CA ASP A 70 14.13 -3.71 -7.27
C ASP A 70 13.70 -3.92 -5.80
N GLY A 71 12.48 -4.40 -5.59
CA GLY A 71 11.89 -4.64 -4.27
C GLY A 71 11.32 -3.39 -3.61
N ARG A 72 11.35 -2.22 -4.27
CA ARG A 72 10.67 -1.02 -3.79
C ARG A 72 9.20 -1.06 -4.18
N ILE A 73 8.35 -0.45 -3.35
CA ILE A 73 6.91 -0.34 -3.62
C ILE A 73 6.71 0.80 -4.63
N PRO A 74 6.13 0.55 -5.82
CA PRO A 74 5.74 1.60 -6.74
C PRO A 74 4.66 2.49 -6.12
N ARG A 75 4.92 3.80 -6.05
CA ARG A 75 4.01 4.77 -5.43
C ARG A 75 3.53 5.82 -6.44
N PRO A 76 2.25 6.21 -6.42
CA PRO A 76 1.76 7.31 -7.24
C PRO A 76 2.29 8.67 -6.74
N GLY A 77 2.33 9.67 -7.62
CA GLY A 77 2.49 11.09 -7.22
C GLY A 77 3.90 11.56 -6.86
N GLY A 78 4.96 10.84 -7.26
CA GLY A 78 6.33 11.29 -7.05
C GLY A 78 6.68 12.51 -7.90
N ARG A 79 6.96 13.66 -7.27
CA ARG A 79 7.51 14.85 -7.91
C ARG A 79 9.04 14.87 -7.78
N TYR A 80 9.71 14.89 -8.93
CA TYR A 80 11.15 15.11 -8.98
C TYR A 80 11.48 16.53 -8.49
N VAL A 81 12.27 16.62 -7.43
CA VAL A 81 12.79 17.90 -6.91
C VAL A 81 14.31 17.89 -6.96
N LYS A 82 14.88 19.06 -7.27
CA LYS A 82 16.33 19.28 -7.23
C LYS A 82 16.62 20.36 -6.19
N GLY A 83 17.38 20.01 -5.17
CA GLY A 83 17.75 20.91 -4.07
C GLY A 83 19.16 20.62 -3.59
N GLY A 84 19.97 21.66 -3.35
CA GLY A 84 21.32 21.51 -2.80
C GLY A 84 22.30 20.68 -3.66
N GLY A 85 22.05 20.56 -4.96
CA GLY A 85 22.88 19.72 -5.86
C GLY A 85 22.51 18.23 -5.87
N GLN A 86 21.50 17.81 -5.12
CA GLN A 86 20.99 16.43 -5.10
C GLN A 86 19.62 16.32 -5.77
N PHE A 87 19.36 15.14 -6.33
CA PHE A 87 18.06 14.75 -6.88
C PHE A 87 17.30 13.97 -5.81
N GLY A 88 16.03 14.34 -5.59
CA GLY A 88 15.14 13.62 -4.69
C GLY A 88 13.75 13.51 -5.30
N ASN A 89 13.00 12.51 -4.84
CA ASN A 89 11.58 12.38 -5.15
C ASN A 89 10.79 12.77 -3.91
N VAL A 90 9.99 13.83 -4.02
CA VAL A 90 9.00 14.21 -3.01
C VAL A 90 7.69 13.56 -3.41
N TYR A 91 7.12 12.77 -2.50
CA TYR A 91 5.79 12.20 -2.68
C TYR A 91 4.83 13.07 -1.88
N ASP A 92 3.95 13.76 -2.58
CA ASP A 92 2.81 14.41 -1.93
C ASP A 92 1.84 13.32 -1.44
N GLU A 93 1.18 13.57 -0.32
CA GLU A 93 0.27 12.60 0.28
C GLU A 93 -0.93 12.34 -0.65
N SER A 94 -1.02 11.12 -1.19
CA SER A 94 -2.15 10.74 -2.05
C SER A 94 -3.45 10.68 -1.24
N PRO A 95 -4.63 10.84 -1.88
CA PRO A 95 -5.93 10.69 -1.19
C PRO A 95 -6.06 9.36 -0.45
N GLU A 96 -5.48 8.29 -1.01
CA GLU A 96 -5.44 6.97 -0.40
C GLU A 96 -4.52 7.00 0.84
N MET A 97 -3.34 7.62 0.76
CA MET A 97 -2.43 7.79 1.90
C MET A 97 -3.03 8.60 3.05
N LYS A 98 -3.87 9.61 2.77
CA LYS A 98 -4.58 10.39 3.81
C LYS A 98 -5.48 9.52 4.69
N VAL A 99 -5.94 8.38 4.19
CA VAL A 99 -6.72 7.42 4.99
C VAL A 99 -5.82 6.63 5.95
N TYR A 100 -4.53 6.47 5.61
CA TYR A 100 -3.52 5.80 6.44
C TYR A 100 -2.76 6.77 7.37
N GLY A 101 -2.79 8.07 7.08
CA GLY A 101 -2.22 9.11 7.94
C GLY A 101 -3.02 9.27 9.23
N ARG A 102 -2.42 8.93 10.36
CA ARG A 102 -2.98 9.15 11.71
C ARG A 102 -2.29 10.32 12.39
#